data_AF-A0A972YJW0-F1
#
_entry.id   AF-A0A972YJW0-F1
#
_cell.length_a   1.000
_cell.length_b   1.000
_cell.length_c   1.000
_cell.angle_alpha   90.00
_cell.angle_beta   90.00
_cell.angle_gamma   90.00
#
_symmetry.space_group_name_H-M   'P 1'
#
loop_
_entity.id
_entity.type
_entity.pdbx_description
1 polymer ?
#
loop_
_entity_poly.entity_id
_entity_poly.type
_entity_poly.pdbx_seq_one_letter_code
_entity_poly.pdbx_strand_id
1 'polypeptide(L)' 'MEYETFNKTLKEYGLNLKQFSELSGSKYSTCSKWGKDGRPVSDWVESWLKLYIKSKDMDKIIEAVVPHIKKLNE' A
#
# COMPACT_ATOMS: atom_id res chain seq x y z
N MET A 1 -5.47 10.36 7.80
CA MET A 1 -4.51 9.60 8.63
C MET A 1 -3.34 10.48 9.06
N GLU A 2 -2.74 10.23 10.23
CA GLU A 2 -1.52 10.91 10.67
C GLU A 2 -0.28 10.47 9.87
N TYR A 3 0.70 11.36 9.69
CA TYR A 3 1.91 11.06 8.91
C TYR A 3 2.74 9.92 9.51
N GLU A 4 2.81 9.83 10.84
CA GLU A 4 3.51 8.73 11.51
C GLU A 4 2.86 7.38 11.20
N THR A 5 1.53 7.32 11.25
CA THR A 5 0.76 6.12 10.86
C THR A 5 1.01 5.77 9.41
N PHE A 6 0.98 6.76 8.51
CA PHE A 6 1.26 6.57 7.09
C PHE A 6 2.65 5.96 6.86
N ASN A 7 3.70 6.54 7.47
CA ASN A 7 5.07 6.07 7.32
C ASN A 7 5.26 4.67 7.93
N LYS A 8 4.62 4.37 9.07
CA LYS A 8 4.62 3.03 9.66
C LYS A 8 3.97 2.01 8.73
N THR A 9 2.80 2.31 8.18
CA THR A 9 2.09 1.43 7.24
C THR A 9 2.94 1.17 5.99
N LEU A 10 3.59 2.18 5.41
CA LEU A 10 4.48 1.93 4.26
C LEU A 10 5.57 0.90 4.60
N LYS A 11 6.27 1.08 5.72
CA LYS A 11 7.35 0.18 6.15
C LYS A 11 6.85 -1.25 6.40
N GLU A 12 5.71 -1.40 7.06
CA GLU A 12 5.10 -2.70 7.36
C GLU A 12 4.82 -3.52 6.10
N TYR A 13 4.40 -2.85 5.02
CA TYR A 13 4.10 -3.49 3.73
C TYR A 13 5.27 -3.43 2.73
N GLY A 14 6.48 -3.17 3.21
CA GLY A 14 7.69 -3.18 2.39
C GLY A 14 7.74 -2.06 1.34
N LEU A 15 6.99 -0.99 1.56
CA LEU A 15 6.97 0.20 0.71
C LEU A 15 7.84 1.30 1.33
N ASN A 16 8.51 2.05 0.45
CA ASN A 16 9.06 3.36 0.77
C ASN A 16 8.22 4.47 0.12
N LEU A 17 8.48 5.72 0.51
CA LEU A 17 7.73 6.88 0.03
C LEU A 17 7.80 7.07 -1.49
N LYS A 18 8.93 6.71 -2.11
CA LYS A 18 9.14 6.78 -3.56
C LYS A 18 8.24 5.77 -4.27
N GLN A 19 8.28 4.51 -3.84
CA GLN A 19 7.42 3.44 -4.37
C GLN A 19 5.94 3.79 -4.21
N PHE A 20 5.54 4.29 -3.04
CA PHE A 20 4.18 4.78 -2.83
C PHE A 20 3.80 5.88 -3.83
N SER A 21 4.68 6.86 -4.05
CA SER A 21 4.40 7.97 -4.97
C SER A 21 4.22 7.48 -6.42
N GLU A 22 5.02 6.51 -6.84
CA GLU A 22 4.93 5.88 -8.17
C GLU A 22 3.63 5.07 -8.32
N LEU A 23 3.29 4.22 -7.33
CA LEU A 23 2.11 3.37 -7.36
C LEU A 23 0.79 4.17 -7.28
N SER A 24 0.77 5.25 -6.50
CA SER A 24 -0.41 6.09 -6.33
C SER A 24 -0.55 7.17 -7.40
N GLY A 25 0.42 7.30 -8.31
CA GLY A 25 0.47 8.38 -9.30
C GLY A 25 0.68 9.78 -8.70
N SER A 26 1.06 9.86 -7.42
CA SER A 26 1.31 11.11 -6.72
C SER A 26 2.74 11.60 -6.95
N LYS A 27 2.93 12.93 -7.03
CA LYS A 27 4.29 13.49 -7.09
C LYS A 27 5.01 13.24 -5.77
N TYR A 28 6.24 12.70 -5.84
CA TYR A 28 7.09 12.51 -4.65
C TYR A 28 7.27 13.80 -3.83
N SER A 29 7.38 14.95 -4.51
CA SER A 29 7.50 16.27 -3.86
C SER A 29 6.26 16.67 -3.07
N THR A 30 5.08 16.13 -3.40
CA THR A 30 3.86 16.28 -2.61
C THR A 30 3.89 15.36 -1.40
N CYS A 31 4.16 14.06 -1.60
CA CYS A 31 4.17 13.07 -0.52
C CYS A 31 5.23 13.39 0.56
N SER A 32 6.40 13.88 0.15
CA SER A 32 7.52 14.26 1.05
C SER A 32 7.29 15.52 1.88
N LYS A 33 6.20 16.26 1.61
CA LYS A 33 5.76 17.41 2.40
C LYS A 33 4.73 17.04 3.46
N TRP A 34 4.10 15.86 3.38
CA TRP A 34 3.17 15.42 4.42
C TRP A 34 3.91 15.28 5.76
N GLY A 35 3.25 15.67 6.85
CA GLY A 35 3.82 15.71 8.20
C GLY A 35 4.80 16.87 8.45
N LYS A 36 5.08 17.73 7.46
CA LYS A 36 5.89 18.95 7.63
C LYS A 36 5.01 20.18 7.66
N ASP A 37 5.35 21.16 8.49
CA ASP A 37 4.62 22.44 8.61
C ASP A 37 3.11 22.26 8.83
N GLY A 38 2.70 21.20 9.55
CA GLY A 38 1.29 20.87 9.78
C GLY A 38 0.53 20.40 8.54
N ARG A 39 1.20 20.06 7.43
CA ARG A 39 0.54 19.55 6.22
C ARG A 39 0.04 18.11 6.45
N PRO A 40 -1.27 17.87 6.41
CA PRO A 40 -1.80 16.53 6.62
C PRO A 40 -1.50 15.63 5.42
N VAL A 41 -1.51 14.32 5.67
CA VAL A 41 -1.60 13.32 4.60
C VAL A 41 -2.98 13.47 3.94
N SER A 42 -3.03 13.42 2.60
CA SER A 42 -4.31 13.54 1.89
C SER A 42 -5.30 12.42 2.27
N ASP A 43 -6.59 12.77 2.39
CA ASP A 43 -7.61 11.87 2.95
C ASP A 43 -7.77 10.55 2.17
N TRP A 44 -7.58 10.57 0.86
CA TRP A 44 -7.69 9.38 0.00
C TRP A 44 -6.59 8.35 0.24
N VAL A 45 -5.45 8.76 0.82
CA VAL A 45 -4.27 7.89 1.01
C VAL A 45 -4.60 6.70 1.88
N GLU A 46 -5.43 6.90 2.90
CA GLU A 46 -5.84 5.82 3.80
C GLU A 46 -6.67 4.77 3.07
N SER A 47 -7.66 5.18 2.29
CA SER A 47 -8.48 4.26 1.50
C SER A 47 -7.66 3.54 0.44
N TRP A 48 -6.73 4.24 -0.23
CA TRP A 48 -5.84 3.63 -1.22
C TRP A 48 -4.94 2.57 -0.58
N LEU A 49 -4.32 2.87 0.57
CA LEU A 49 -3.47 1.91 1.28
C LEU A 49 -4.25 0.67 1.72
N LYS A 50 -5.45 0.85 2.29
CA LYS A 50 -6.31 -0.28 2.69
C LYS A 50 -6.64 -1.19 1.50
N LEU A 51 -6.94 -0.61 0.34
CA LEU A 51 -7.23 -1.38 -0.88
C LEU A 51 -5.98 -2.08 -1.42
N TYR A 52 -4.84 -1.39 -1.46
CA TYR A 52 -3.57 -1.95 -1.90
C TYR A 52 -3.16 -3.15 -1.03
N ILE A 53 -3.24 -3.00 0.30
CA ILE A 53 -2.96 -4.06 1.28
C ILE A 53 -3.87 -5.26 1.05
N LYS A 54 -5.19 -5.02 0.97
CA LYS A 54 -6.17 -6.08 0.73
C LYS A 54 -5.90 -6.82 -0.58
N SER A 55 -5.53 -6.10 -1.64
CA SER A 55 -5.14 -6.72 -2.92
C SER A 55 -3.92 -7.62 -2.76
N LYS A 56 -2.88 -7.15 -2.06
CA LYS A 56 -1.67 -7.94 -1.83
C LYS A 56 -1.92 -9.20 -1.02
N ASP A 57 -2.82 -9.15 -0.05
CA ASP A 57 -3.17 -10.35 0.73
C ASP A 57 -3.99 -11.34 -0.11
N MET A 58 -4.85 -10.84 -1.01
CA MET A 58 -5.55 -11.70 -1.96
C MET A 58 -4.60 -12.38 -2.96
N ASP A 59 -3.58 -11.67 -3.46
CA ASP A 59 -2.55 -12.25 -4.33
C ASP A 59 -1.85 -13.43 -3.64
N LYS A 60 -1.47 -13.29 -2.36
CA LYS A 60 -0.87 -14.36 -1.56
C LYS A 60 -1.81 -15.57 -1.41
N ILE A 61 -3.11 -15.33 -1.17
CA ILE A 61 -4.09 -16.40 -1.05
C ILE A 61 -4.23 -17.16 -2.37
N ILE A 62 -4.32 -16.45 -3.49
CA ILE A 62 -4.39 -17.06 -4.82
C ILE A 62 -3.15 -17.91 -5.07
N GLU A 63 -1.96 -17.38 -4.82
CA GLU A 63 -0.69 -18.12 -4.95
C GLU A 63 -0.66 -19.39 -4.10
N ALA A 64 -1.17 -19.33 -2.87
CA ALA A 64 -1.23 -20.48 -1.97
C ALA A 64 -2.26 -21.53 -2.42
N VAL A 65 -3.40 -21.11 -3.00
CA VAL A 65 -4.51 -22.00 -3.34
C VAL A 65 -4.40 -22.61 -4.73
N VAL A 66 -3.85 -21.87 -5.72
CA VAL A 66 -3.73 -22.32 -7.13
C VAL A 66 -3.08 -23.71 -7.29
N PRO A 67 -2.00 -24.07 -6.56
CA PRO A 67 -1.40 -25.39 -6.64
C PRO A 67 -2.33 -26.54 -6.24
N HIS A 68 -3.32 -26.28 -5.38
CA HIS A 68 -4.28 -27.27 -4.90
C HIS A 68 -5.50 -27.40 -5.81
N ILE A 69 -5.87 -26.33 -6.53
CA ILE A 69 -6.93 -26.37 -7.54
C ILE A 69 -6.47 -27.14 -8.79
N LYS A 70 -5.22 -26.96 -9.22
CA LYS A 70 -4.69 -27.68 -10.40
C LYS A 70 -4.67 -29.20 -10.22
N LYS A 71 -4.42 -29.68 -9.01
CA LYS A 71 -4.43 -31.11 -8.66
C LYS A 71 -5.82 -31.77 -8.63
N LEU A 72 -6.91 -31.00 -8.68
CA LEU A 72 -8.28 -31.53 -8.71
C LEU A 72 -8.75 -31.89 -10.12
N ASN A 73 -8.00 -31.48 -11.16
CA ASN A 73 -8.35 -31.69 -12.56
C ASN A 73 -7.40 -32.67 -13.30
N GLU A 74 -6.49 -33.33 -12.58
CA GLU A 74 -5.63 -34.45 -13.04
C GLU A 74 -6.11 -35.76 -12.41
#